data_AF-A0A0U5FVB0-F1
#
_entry.id   AF-A0A0U5FVB0-F1
#
_cell.length_a   1.000
_cell.length_b   1.000
_cell.length_c   1.000
_cell.angle_alpha   90.00
_cell.angle_beta   90.00
_cell.angle_gamma   90.00
#
_symmetry.space_group_name_H-M   'P 1'
#
loop_
_entity.id
_entity.type
_entity.pdbx_description
1 polymer ?
#
loop_
_entity_poly.entity_id
_entity_poly.type
_entity_poly.pdbx_seq_one_letter_code
_entity_poly.pdbx_strand_id
1 'polypeptide(L)'
;MATVVVQQQPLRHTTPPPGSVSPALSLNRTSSPVPNKHIPVCPPGPSPLPSRTSSPVPREDVTLVASSPLHPPDAFPKISALPPLYSIEIEIMEAAVKHAASQPLPDPNLVFPWLHGLHPENHLQVGFFTNRRRSLRRTPRCWRGLTIVKVGGDLTTSRLKGAVPPDAILAPSGLEFLAVDPREGFSVRNFQIQTAKLAPLSDIVVYGEDGVTADQILDVASRITAAQHHWRVKHDLEQVMPSYNTFVVSCPFSDIERRAPSLVAINSSGQLTNQSN
;
A
#
# COMPACT_ATOMS: atom_id res chain seq x y z
N MET A 1 -54.46 -44.22 -20.82
CA MET A 1 -53.29 -43.52 -20.25
C MET A 1 -53.30 -42.11 -20.83
N ALA A 2 -53.61 -41.11 -20.01
CA ALA A 2 -53.93 -39.75 -20.43
C ALA A 2 -52.73 -38.82 -20.29
N THR A 3 -52.43 -38.08 -21.35
CA THR A 3 -51.38 -37.06 -21.47
C THR A 3 -51.89 -35.75 -20.89
N VAL A 4 -51.21 -35.21 -19.87
CA VAL A 4 -51.48 -33.88 -19.32
C VAL A 4 -50.35 -32.94 -19.74
N VAL A 5 -50.73 -31.90 -20.50
CA VAL A 5 -49.88 -30.79 -20.91
C VAL A 5 -49.87 -29.76 -19.79
N VAL A 6 -48.68 -29.42 -19.27
CA VAL A 6 -48.50 -28.40 -18.24
C VAL A 6 -48.39 -27.03 -18.92
N GLN A 7 -49.36 -26.15 -18.64
CA GLN A 7 -49.43 -24.77 -19.13
C GLN A 7 -48.61 -23.86 -18.20
N GLN A 8 -47.57 -23.21 -18.71
CA GLN A 8 -46.77 -22.23 -17.99
C GLN A 8 -47.54 -20.90 -17.86
N GLN A 9 -47.74 -20.43 -16.64
CA GLN A 9 -48.31 -19.11 -16.33
C GLN A 9 -47.19 -18.10 -16.02
N PRO A 10 -47.19 -16.91 -16.64
CA PRO A 10 -46.18 -15.89 -16.36
C PRO A 10 -46.45 -15.20 -15.01
N LEU A 11 -45.46 -15.21 -14.12
CA LEU A 11 -45.43 -14.45 -12.87
C LEU A 11 -45.44 -12.95 -13.18
N ARG A 12 -46.58 -12.30 -12.98
CA ARG A 12 -46.71 -10.85 -12.99
C ARG A 12 -46.12 -10.28 -11.70
N HIS A 13 -44.94 -9.66 -11.78
CA HIS A 13 -44.43 -8.77 -10.74
C HIS A 13 -45.25 -7.48 -10.72
N THR A 14 -45.87 -7.18 -9.57
CA THR A 14 -46.57 -5.92 -9.31
C THR A 14 -45.58 -4.87 -8.79
N THR A 15 -45.40 -3.78 -9.54
CA THR A 15 -44.67 -2.58 -9.13
C THR A 15 -45.59 -1.66 -8.29
N PRO A 16 -45.15 -1.10 -7.15
CA PRO A 16 -45.91 -0.08 -6.44
C PRO A 16 -45.75 1.32 -7.09
N PRO A 17 -46.68 2.27 -6.86
CA PRO A 17 -46.74 3.56 -7.53
C PRO A 17 -45.67 4.56 -7.03
N PRO A 18 -45.41 5.68 -7.74
CA PRO A 18 -44.34 6.62 -7.40
C PRO A 18 -44.78 7.53 -6.25
N GLY A 19 -44.18 7.33 -5.07
CA GLY A 19 -44.33 8.21 -3.91
C GLY A 19 -43.33 9.38 -3.94
N SER A 20 -43.80 10.56 -3.55
CA SER A 20 -43.09 11.84 -3.56
C SER A 20 -41.71 11.84 -2.88
N VAL A 21 -40.72 12.41 -3.56
CA VAL A 21 -39.41 12.81 -3.03
C VAL A 21 -39.58 13.71 -1.80
N SER A 22 -39.13 13.23 -0.64
CA SER A 22 -38.92 14.07 0.54
C SER A 22 -37.50 14.64 0.50
N PRO A 23 -37.29 15.96 0.70
CA PRO A 23 -35.95 16.54 0.72
C PRO A 23 -35.27 16.18 2.05
N ALA A 24 -34.43 15.16 2.05
CA ALA A 24 -33.51 14.95 3.15
C ALA A 24 -32.34 15.92 2.97
N LEU A 25 -32.35 17.04 3.71
CA LEU A 25 -31.18 17.75 4.27
C LEU A 25 -31.64 19.09 4.87
N SER A 26 -32.41 19.03 5.95
CA SER A 26 -32.57 20.16 6.88
C SER A 26 -31.78 19.85 8.14
N LEU A 27 -30.57 20.41 8.27
CA LEU A 27 -29.80 20.36 9.52
C LEU A 27 -30.50 21.22 10.58
N ASN A 28 -31.40 20.63 11.35
CA ASN A 28 -31.80 21.21 12.63
C ASN A 28 -30.71 20.89 13.68
N ARG A 29 -30.06 21.96 14.16
CA ARG A 29 -29.15 21.93 15.31
C ARG A 29 -29.96 21.72 16.59
N THR A 30 -30.26 20.48 16.94
CA THR A 30 -30.65 20.10 18.30
C THR A 30 -30.02 18.75 18.64
N SER A 31 -29.07 18.77 19.58
CA SER A 31 -28.39 17.59 20.08
C SER A 31 -29.26 16.86 21.10
N SER A 32 -29.91 15.78 20.68
CA SER A 32 -30.37 14.73 21.60
C SER A 32 -29.80 13.39 21.14
N PRO A 33 -29.11 12.62 22.00
CA PRO A 33 -28.56 11.34 21.62
C PRO A 33 -29.68 10.39 21.20
N VAL A 34 -29.57 9.81 20.00
CA VAL A 34 -30.45 8.73 19.54
C VAL A 34 -30.23 7.53 20.48
N PRO A 35 -31.27 6.97 21.13
CA PRO A 35 -31.09 5.87 22.07
C PRO A 35 -30.75 4.58 21.31
N ASN A 36 -29.47 4.22 21.29
CA ASN A 36 -29.00 2.92 20.81
C ASN A 36 -29.37 1.82 21.82
N LYS A 37 -30.62 1.36 21.80
CA LYS A 37 -31.17 0.34 22.71
C LYS A 37 -30.61 -1.08 22.53
N HIS A 38 -29.67 -1.28 21.59
CA HIS A 38 -29.12 -2.61 21.28
C HIS A 38 -27.62 -2.75 21.59
N ILE A 39 -26.99 -1.73 22.18
CA ILE A 39 -25.60 -1.83 22.62
C ILE A 39 -25.60 -2.30 24.09
N PRO A 40 -24.92 -3.40 24.43
CA PRO A 40 -24.71 -3.77 25.83
C PRO A 40 -24.05 -2.60 26.56
N VAL A 41 -24.67 -2.13 27.65
CA VAL A 41 -24.11 -1.07 28.49
C VAL A 41 -22.88 -1.63 29.18
N CYS A 42 -21.70 -1.37 28.62
CA CYS A 42 -20.45 -1.56 29.33
C CYS A 42 -20.28 -0.37 30.30
N PRO A 43 -20.25 -0.58 31.62
CA PRO A 43 -19.91 0.49 32.54
C PRO A 43 -18.48 0.97 32.21
N PRO A 44 -18.22 2.28 32.16
CA PRO A 44 -16.86 2.77 32.06
C PRO A 44 -16.12 2.25 33.30
N GLY A 45 -15.12 1.38 33.06
CA GLY A 45 -14.24 0.91 34.12
C GLY A 45 -13.58 2.10 34.84
N PRO A 46 -13.06 1.88 36.06
CA PRO A 46 -12.43 2.94 36.83
C PRO A 46 -11.38 3.66 35.98
N SER A 47 -11.48 4.98 35.93
CA SER A 47 -10.49 5.82 35.24
C SER A 47 -9.13 5.55 35.88
N PRO A 48 -8.09 5.16 35.11
CA PRO A 48 -6.78 4.92 35.69
C PRO A 48 -6.29 6.22 36.34
N LEU A 49 -6.02 6.14 37.64
CA LEU A 49 -5.34 7.18 38.40
C LEU A 49 -4.04 7.57 37.66
N PRO A 50 -3.68 8.85 37.58
CA PRO A 50 -2.40 9.25 37.01
C PRO A 50 -1.29 8.71 37.89
N SER A 51 -0.71 7.56 37.51
CA SER A 51 0.49 7.04 38.14
C SER A 51 1.63 8.01 37.85
N ARG A 52 2.05 8.73 38.89
CA ARG A 52 3.35 9.42 38.93
C ARG A 52 4.45 8.38 39.10
N THR A 53 4.59 7.49 38.14
CA THR A 53 5.80 6.71 37.94
C THR A 53 6.53 7.36 36.80
N SER A 54 7.63 8.05 37.11
CA SER A 54 8.60 8.50 36.13
C SER A 54 9.13 7.28 35.39
N SER A 55 8.49 6.94 34.27
CA SER A 55 9.06 5.99 33.32
C SER A 55 10.47 6.48 32.99
N PRO A 56 11.49 5.61 33.01
CA PRO A 56 12.82 6.03 32.59
C PRO A 56 12.70 6.57 31.17
N VAL A 57 13.16 7.80 30.98
CA VAL A 57 13.31 8.42 29.66
C VAL A 57 14.04 7.40 28.78
N PRO A 58 13.45 6.92 27.67
CA PRO A 58 14.17 6.06 26.75
C PRO A 58 15.40 6.85 26.28
N ARG A 59 16.57 6.38 26.70
CA ARG A 59 17.84 6.92 26.28
C ARG A 59 18.02 6.57 24.82
N GLU A 60 18.27 7.62 24.04
CA GLU A 60 18.94 7.67 22.75
C GLU A 60 18.25 6.99 21.56
N ASP A 61 18.19 7.77 20.47
CA ASP A 61 17.82 7.38 19.11
C ASP A 61 18.64 6.16 18.65
N VAL A 62 18.24 4.95 19.05
CA VAL A 62 18.57 3.77 18.27
C VAL A 62 17.71 3.89 17.03
N THR A 63 18.25 4.57 16.00
CA THR A 63 17.81 4.39 14.62
C THR A 63 17.89 2.90 14.34
N LEU A 64 16.78 2.20 14.54
CA LEU A 64 16.57 0.83 14.07
C LEU A 64 16.58 0.93 12.55
N VAL A 65 17.78 0.96 11.97
CA VAL A 65 17.94 0.86 10.52
C VAL A 65 17.44 -0.53 10.18
N ALA A 66 16.23 -0.59 9.62
CA ALA A 66 15.62 -1.83 9.19
C ALA A 66 16.59 -2.51 8.21
N SER A 67 17.12 -3.67 8.63
CA SER A 67 18.01 -4.48 7.80
C SER A 67 17.29 -4.88 6.50
N SER A 68 18.02 -4.96 5.39
CA SER A 68 17.48 -5.38 4.10
C SER A 68 18.57 -6.14 3.34
N PRO A 69 18.26 -7.29 2.71
CA PRO A 69 19.16 -7.97 1.80
C PRO A 69 19.59 -7.11 0.61
N LEU A 70 18.82 -6.08 0.27
CA LEU A 70 19.09 -5.13 -0.81
C LEU A 70 19.95 -3.93 -0.37
N HIS A 71 20.48 -3.95 0.87
CA HIS A 71 21.32 -2.90 1.42
C HIS A 71 22.62 -3.47 2.00
N PRO A 72 23.80 -2.84 1.75
CA PRO A 72 24.02 -1.68 0.89
C PRO A 72 23.87 -2.01 -0.61
N PRO A 73 23.42 -1.05 -1.45
CA PRO A 73 23.12 -1.32 -2.85
C PRO A 73 24.38 -1.49 -3.73
N ASP A 74 25.54 -1.01 -3.26
CA ASP A 74 26.80 -1.09 -4.01
C ASP A 74 27.35 -2.52 -4.15
N ALA A 75 26.74 -3.49 -3.47
CA ALA A 75 27.01 -4.91 -3.67
C ALA A 75 26.41 -5.46 -4.98
N PHE A 76 25.54 -4.72 -5.66
CA PHE A 76 24.83 -5.17 -6.85
C PHE A 76 25.35 -4.50 -8.13
N PRO A 77 25.29 -5.19 -9.29
CA PRO A 77 25.63 -4.59 -10.57
C PRO A 77 24.83 -3.32 -10.84
N LYS A 78 25.52 -2.24 -11.17
CA LYS A 78 24.93 -0.93 -11.44
C LYS A 78 24.62 -0.78 -12.93
N ILE A 79 23.36 -0.50 -13.25
CA ILE A 79 22.86 -0.26 -14.61
C ILE A 79 22.95 1.23 -14.97
N SER A 80 22.58 2.12 -14.04
CA SER A 80 22.68 3.57 -14.20
C SER A 80 23.31 4.20 -12.96
N ALA A 81 24.06 5.29 -13.15
CA ALA A 81 24.74 5.99 -12.07
C ALA A 81 23.94 7.16 -11.48
N LEU A 82 23.11 7.83 -12.28
CA LEU A 82 22.43 9.06 -11.86
C LEU A 82 21.01 9.18 -12.46
N PRO A 83 19.95 8.93 -11.67
CA PRO A 83 19.97 8.32 -10.33
C PRO A 83 20.34 6.81 -10.39
N PRO A 84 20.85 6.22 -9.29
CA PRO A 84 21.41 4.87 -9.32
C PRO A 84 20.33 3.80 -9.50
N LEU A 85 20.54 2.94 -10.50
CA LEU A 85 19.70 1.79 -10.82
C LEU A 85 20.55 0.52 -10.80
N TYR A 86 20.05 -0.56 -10.22
CA TYR A 86 20.82 -1.79 -10.01
C TYR A 86 20.12 -3.00 -10.65
N SER A 87 20.87 -4.09 -10.85
CA SER A 87 20.35 -5.39 -11.27
C SER A 87 20.48 -6.41 -10.15
N ILE A 88 19.50 -7.32 -10.03
CA ILE A 88 19.51 -8.43 -9.08
C ILE A 88 19.10 -9.74 -9.73
N GLU A 89 19.59 -10.85 -9.18
CA GLU A 89 19.19 -12.20 -9.55
C GLU A 89 17.96 -12.67 -8.74
N ILE A 90 17.37 -13.79 -9.18
CA ILE A 90 16.15 -14.38 -8.59
C ILE A 90 16.37 -14.70 -7.10
N GLU A 91 17.52 -15.25 -6.75
CA GLU A 91 17.89 -15.64 -5.39
C GLU A 91 17.88 -14.45 -4.44
N ILE A 92 18.37 -13.29 -4.91
CA ILE A 92 18.38 -12.04 -4.14
C ILE A 92 16.96 -11.51 -3.98
N MET A 93 16.16 -11.56 -5.04
CA MET A 93 14.74 -11.18 -4.97
C MET A 93 13.98 -12.08 -3.98
N GLU A 94 14.17 -13.40 -4.02
CA GLU A 94 13.52 -14.34 -3.11
C GLU A 94 13.93 -14.08 -1.66
N ALA A 95 15.23 -13.86 -1.43
CA ALA A 95 15.75 -13.49 -0.11
C ALA A 95 15.14 -12.17 0.38
N ALA A 96 15.00 -11.16 -0.48
CA ALA A 96 14.39 -9.88 -0.13
C ALA A 96 12.91 -10.03 0.24
N VAL A 97 12.14 -10.80 -0.55
CA VAL A 97 10.71 -11.07 -0.26
C VAL A 97 10.55 -11.84 1.04
N LYS A 98 11.33 -12.91 1.24
CA LYS A 98 11.31 -13.71 2.46
C LYS A 98 11.69 -12.88 3.68
N HIS A 99 12.73 -12.06 3.55
CA HIS A 99 13.16 -11.14 4.61
C HIS A 99 12.03 -10.18 4.97
N ALA A 100 11.47 -9.47 3.99
CA ALA A 100 10.37 -8.53 4.20
C ALA A 100 9.15 -9.17 4.87
N ALA A 101 8.79 -10.40 4.47
CA ALA A 101 7.68 -11.15 5.08
C ALA A 101 7.96 -11.66 6.50
N SER A 102 9.25 -11.79 6.87
CA SER A 102 9.68 -12.25 8.20
C SER A 102 9.89 -11.11 9.21
N GLN A 103 9.94 -9.86 8.74
CA GLN A 103 10.11 -8.72 9.64
C GLN A 103 8.81 -8.41 10.39
N PRO A 104 8.88 -8.04 11.68
CA PRO A 104 7.70 -7.56 12.39
C PRO A 104 7.19 -6.27 11.75
N LEU A 105 5.87 -6.06 11.84
CA LEU A 105 5.30 -4.76 11.52
C LEU A 105 5.84 -3.71 12.51
N PRO A 106 6.02 -2.44 12.07
CA PRO A 106 6.48 -1.38 12.96
C PRO A 106 5.47 -1.11 14.08
N ASP A 107 5.94 -0.54 15.19
CA ASP A 107 5.05 -0.04 16.25
C ASP A 107 4.02 0.92 15.62
N PRO A 108 2.70 0.65 15.79
CA PRO A 108 1.65 1.51 15.28
C PRO A 108 1.82 2.99 15.66
N ASN A 109 2.39 3.30 16.83
CA ASN A 109 2.61 4.68 17.27
C ASN A 109 3.61 5.46 16.41
N LEU A 110 4.45 4.78 15.62
CA LEU A 110 5.44 5.39 14.74
C LEU A 110 4.90 5.66 13.33
N VAL A 111 3.84 4.96 12.92
CA VAL A 111 3.26 5.04 11.58
C VAL A 111 1.83 5.59 11.56
N PHE A 112 1.13 5.54 12.69
CA PHE A 112 -0.16 6.18 12.91
C PHE A 112 0.08 7.64 13.36
N PRO A 113 -0.70 8.61 12.83
CA PRO A 113 -1.78 8.49 11.85
C PRO A 113 -1.32 8.65 10.40
N TRP A 114 -0.01 8.73 10.14
CA TRP A 114 0.51 9.01 8.80
C TRP A 114 -0.06 8.06 7.72
N LEU A 115 -0.13 6.75 7.98
CA LEU A 115 -0.70 5.77 7.03
C LEU A 115 -2.17 5.98 6.67
N HIS A 116 -2.91 6.79 7.43
CA HIS A 116 -4.31 7.11 7.12
C HIS A 116 -4.44 8.20 6.06
N GLY A 117 -3.37 8.88 5.65
CA GLY A 117 -3.46 9.97 4.69
C GLY A 117 -3.81 11.28 5.38
N LEU A 118 -2.85 12.22 5.39
CA LEU A 118 -2.93 13.47 6.14
C LEU A 118 -2.60 14.64 5.21
N HIS A 119 -3.40 14.79 4.16
CA HIS A 119 -3.23 15.89 3.21
C HIS A 119 -3.36 17.24 3.93
N PRO A 120 -2.49 18.24 3.68
CA PRO A 120 -2.55 19.54 4.35
C PRO A 120 -3.88 20.29 4.20
N GLU A 121 -4.54 20.11 3.06
CA GLU A 121 -5.85 20.71 2.75
C GLU A 121 -7.03 19.96 3.40
N ASN A 122 -6.84 18.72 3.85
CA ASN A 122 -7.90 17.95 4.49
C ASN A 122 -7.97 18.27 5.99
N HIS A 123 -8.52 19.44 6.31
CA HIS A 123 -8.62 19.92 7.68
C HIS A 123 -9.43 19.01 8.60
N LEU A 124 -10.43 18.30 8.07
CA LEU A 124 -11.26 17.39 8.85
C LEU A 124 -10.46 16.17 9.31
N GLN A 125 -9.79 15.50 8.37
CA GLN A 125 -8.98 14.31 8.67
C GLN A 125 -7.76 14.67 9.53
N VAL A 126 -7.06 15.76 9.20
CA VAL A 126 -5.93 16.26 10.01
C VAL A 126 -6.37 16.64 11.41
N GLY A 127 -7.51 17.34 11.55
CA GLY A 127 -8.06 17.76 12.83
C GLY A 127 -8.37 16.57 13.74
N PHE A 128 -9.03 15.55 13.19
CA PHE A 128 -9.37 14.32 13.90
C PHE A 128 -8.14 13.57 14.39
N PHE A 129 -7.16 13.32 13.51
CA PHE A 129 -6.03 12.45 13.84
C PHE A 129 -4.90 13.11 14.62
N THR A 130 -4.65 14.40 14.37
CA THR A 130 -3.45 15.04 14.92
C THR A 130 -3.71 15.80 16.20
N ASN A 131 -4.97 16.20 16.48
CA ASN A 131 -5.33 17.10 17.59
C ASN A 131 -4.30 18.24 17.77
N ARG A 132 -3.93 18.90 16.65
CA ARG A 132 -2.93 19.99 16.54
C ARG A 132 -1.45 19.59 16.72
N ARG A 133 -1.12 18.30 16.91
CA ARG A 133 0.26 17.80 16.97
C ARG A 133 0.83 17.61 15.56
N ARG A 134 1.54 18.63 15.06
CA ARG A 134 2.11 18.64 13.70
C ARG A 134 3.11 17.51 13.45
N SER A 135 3.81 17.02 14.49
CA SER A 135 4.79 15.93 14.41
C SER A 135 4.17 14.62 13.92
N LEU A 136 2.89 14.38 14.17
CA LEU A 136 2.16 13.18 13.74
C LEU A 136 1.91 13.12 12.23
N ARG A 137 2.23 14.18 11.50
CA ARG A 137 2.18 14.22 10.03
C ARG A 137 3.51 13.85 9.37
N ARG A 138 4.58 13.69 10.16
CA ARG A 138 5.92 13.41 9.63
C ARG A 138 5.96 12.02 9.02
N THR A 139 6.77 11.88 7.98
CA THR A 139 7.06 10.60 7.37
C THR A 139 7.76 9.67 8.38
N PRO A 140 7.30 8.41 8.52
CA PRO A 140 7.90 7.47 9.46
C PRO A 140 9.34 7.09 9.10
N ARG A 141 10.27 7.29 10.02
CA ARG A 141 11.70 6.94 9.84
C ARG A 141 11.99 5.45 10.06
N CYS A 142 11.08 4.74 10.73
CA CYS A 142 11.24 3.32 11.06
C CYS A 142 10.92 2.37 9.89
N TRP A 143 10.50 2.90 8.73
CA TRP A 143 10.01 2.08 7.63
C TRP A 143 11.09 1.85 6.56
N ARG A 144 11.26 0.60 6.17
CA ARG A 144 11.95 0.18 4.94
C ARG A 144 11.14 -0.95 4.31
N GLY A 145 10.34 -0.61 3.31
CA GLY A 145 9.48 -1.57 2.63
C GLY A 145 10.15 -2.23 1.43
N LEU A 146 9.42 -3.18 0.84
CA LEU A 146 9.71 -3.77 -0.45
C LEU A 146 8.48 -3.59 -1.34
N THR A 147 8.64 -2.99 -2.51
CA THR A 147 7.57 -2.87 -3.52
C THR A 147 8.00 -3.60 -4.77
N ILE A 148 7.12 -4.46 -5.30
CA ILE A 148 7.39 -5.24 -6.52
C ILE A 148 6.52 -4.69 -7.64
N VAL A 149 7.14 -4.32 -8.76
CA VAL A 149 6.47 -3.73 -9.91
C VAL A 149 6.58 -4.67 -11.10
N LYS A 150 5.42 -5.04 -11.65
CA LYS A 150 5.33 -5.80 -12.91
C LYS A 150 5.33 -4.83 -14.09
N VAL A 151 6.16 -5.12 -15.09
CA VAL A 151 6.13 -4.45 -16.40
C VAL A 151 5.52 -5.39 -17.43
N GLY A 152 4.68 -4.82 -18.30
CA GLY A 152 3.94 -5.54 -19.33
C GLY A 152 2.56 -6.01 -18.88
N GLY A 153 1.60 -5.96 -19.81
CA GLY A 153 0.27 -6.52 -19.64
C GLY A 153 -0.50 -5.95 -18.45
N ASP A 154 -1.45 -6.74 -17.95
CA ASP A 154 -2.13 -6.49 -16.69
C ASP A 154 -1.63 -7.45 -15.60
N LEU A 155 -2.28 -7.46 -14.43
CA LEU A 155 -1.94 -8.36 -13.32
C LEU A 155 -2.65 -9.72 -13.40
N THR A 156 -3.30 -10.07 -14.52
CA THR A 156 -4.06 -11.33 -14.65
C THR A 156 -3.18 -12.53 -15.02
N THR A 157 -1.95 -12.30 -15.46
CA THR A 157 -0.93 -13.32 -15.73
C THR A 157 0.42 -12.89 -15.17
N SER A 158 1.36 -13.83 -15.06
CA SER A 158 2.78 -13.55 -14.76
C SER A 158 2.98 -12.66 -13.53
N ARG A 159 2.19 -12.88 -12.47
CA ARG A 159 2.10 -12.02 -11.30
C ARG A 159 2.87 -12.62 -10.13
N LEU A 160 3.84 -11.88 -9.61
CA LEU A 160 4.51 -12.20 -8.35
C LEU A 160 3.65 -11.75 -7.16
N LYS A 161 3.79 -12.42 -6.01
CA LYS A 161 3.05 -12.10 -4.77
C LYS A 161 3.33 -10.66 -4.37
N GLY A 162 2.27 -9.87 -4.21
CA GLY A 162 2.37 -8.45 -3.88
C GLY A 162 2.76 -7.53 -5.04
N ALA A 163 2.95 -8.05 -6.25
CA ALA A 163 3.26 -7.21 -7.41
C ALA A 163 2.10 -6.27 -7.77
N VAL A 164 2.48 -5.06 -8.15
CA VAL A 164 1.58 -3.97 -8.57
C VAL A 164 1.99 -3.44 -9.96
N PRO A 165 1.07 -2.85 -10.73
CA PRO A 165 1.44 -2.19 -11.99
C PRO A 165 2.12 -0.84 -11.73
N PRO A 166 2.84 -0.26 -12.71
CA PRO A 166 3.58 0.98 -12.51
C PRO A 166 2.68 2.18 -12.13
N ASP A 167 1.47 2.24 -12.69
CA ASP A 167 0.47 3.28 -12.44
C ASP A 167 -0.16 3.20 -11.04
N ALA A 168 0.04 2.10 -10.31
CA ALA A 168 -0.35 2.01 -8.90
C ALA A 168 0.55 2.81 -7.96
N ILE A 169 1.73 3.24 -8.43
CA ILE A 169 2.69 4.02 -7.61
C ILE A 169 3.14 5.30 -8.31
N LEU A 170 3.24 5.34 -9.63
CA LEU A 170 3.67 6.51 -10.40
C LEU A 170 2.48 7.41 -10.79
N ALA A 171 2.70 8.71 -10.72
CA ALA A 171 1.80 9.68 -11.32
C ALA A 171 1.79 9.54 -12.86
N PRO A 172 0.74 10.03 -13.56
CA PRO A 172 0.67 9.97 -15.02
C PRO A 172 1.86 10.61 -15.76
N SER A 173 2.55 11.57 -15.12
CA SER A 173 3.79 12.14 -15.66
C SER A 173 4.95 11.13 -15.73
N GLY A 174 4.90 10.08 -14.92
CA GLY A 174 6.00 9.11 -14.76
C GLY A 174 7.22 9.65 -14.01
N LEU A 175 7.17 10.90 -13.51
CA LEU A 175 8.31 11.58 -12.90
C LEU A 175 8.21 11.71 -11.37
N GLU A 176 7.04 11.43 -10.81
CA GLU A 176 6.75 11.52 -9.39
C GLU A 176 5.91 10.32 -8.94
N PHE A 177 5.96 10.01 -7.64
CA PHE A 177 5.00 9.11 -7.03
C PHE A 177 3.62 9.76 -6.91
N LEU A 178 2.58 8.93 -6.84
CA LEU A 178 1.20 9.40 -6.65
C LEU A 178 1.03 10.15 -5.32
N ALA A 179 0.43 11.34 -5.39
CA ALA A 179 -0.05 12.07 -4.23
C ALA A 179 -1.40 11.51 -3.77
N VAL A 180 -1.36 10.44 -2.98
CA VAL A 180 -2.55 9.65 -2.62
C VAL A 180 -3.25 10.08 -1.33
N ASP A 181 -2.69 11.06 -0.61
CA ASP A 181 -3.36 11.58 0.59
C ASP A 181 -4.64 12.33 0.19
N PRO A 182 -5.82 11.93 0.71
CA PRO A 182 -7.08 12.48 0.27
C PRO A 182 -7.21 13.95 0.67
N ARG A 183 -7.49 14.82 -0.30
CA ARG A 183 -7.65 16.27 -0.09
C ARG A 183 -8.90 16.63 0.71
N GLU A 184 -9.91 15.75 0.67
CA GLU A 184 -11.20 15.93 1.36
C GLU A 184 -11.74 14.59 1.88
N GLY A 185 -12.82 14.67 2.66
CA GLY A 185 -13.47 13.51 3.26
C GLY A 185 -12.79 12.98 4.52
N PHE A 186 -13.33 11.88 5.03
CA PHE A 186 -12.86 11.23 6.26
C PHE A 186 -12.79 9.73 6.07
N SER A 187 -11.65 9.14 6.43
CA SER A 187 -11.56 7.70 6.52
C SER A 187 -10.58 7.25 7.60
N VAL A 188 -11.09 6.40 8.49
CA VAL A 188 -10.29 5.71 9.49
C VAL A 188 -9.59 4.47 8.94
N ARG A 189 -9.82 4.11 7.68
CA ARG A 189 -9.22 2.93 7.03
C ARG A 189 -8.96 3.25 5.55
N ASN A 190 -7.82 3.86 5.26
CA ASN A 190 -7.40 4.17 3.90
C ASN A 190 -6.41 3.13 3.37
N PHE A 191 -6.84 1.87 3.24
CA PHE A 191 -5.94 0.82 2.71
C PHE A 191 -5.59 1.05 1.24
N GLN A 192 -6.51 1.63 0.47
CA GLN A 192 -6.35 1.88 -0.95
C GLN A 192 -5.18 2.82 -1.30
N ILE A 193 -4.72 3.64 -0.35
CA ILE A 193 -3.60 4.58 -0.59
C ILE A 193 -2.25 4.00 -0.17
N GLN A 194 -2.24 2.91 0.61
CA GLN A 194 -1.03 2.49 1.33
C GLN A 194 0.10 2.07 0.40
N THR A 195 -0.19 1.34 -0.69
CA THR A 195 0.83 0.93 -1.67
C THR A 195 1.59 2.13 -2.21
N ALA A 196 0.87 3.09 -2.81
CA ALA A 196 1.46 4.29 -3.37
C ALA A 196 2.14 5.16 -2.31
N LYS A 197 1.56 5.24 -1.11
CA LYS A 197 2.10 6.02 -0.01
C LYS A 197 3.41 5.45 0.56
N LEU A 198 3.56 4.13 0.55
CA LEU A 198 4.73 3.41 1.06
C LEU A 198 5.81 3.16 -0.01
N ALA A 199 5.48 3.24 -1.29
CA ALA A 199 6.44 3.07 -2.38
C ALA A 199 7.68 4.01 -2.26
N PRO A 200 7.56 5.30 -1.91
CA PRO A 200 8.72 6.16 -1.68
C PRO A 200 9.60 5.74 -0.51
N LEU A 201 9.08 4.92 0.41
CA LEU A 201 9.77 4.39 1.60
C LEU A 201 10.21 2.93 1.42
N SER A 202 10.34 2.46 0.18
CA SER A 202 10.60 1.06 -0.11
C SER A 202 11.74 0.89 -1.10
N ASP A 203 12.52 -0.18 -0.94
CA ASP A 203 13.29 -0.71 -2.06
C ASP A 203 12.29 -1.22 -3.12
N ILE A 204 12.51 -0.89 -4.40
CA ILE A 204 11.59 -1.21 -5.48
C ILE A 204 12.23 -2.20 -6.43
N VAL A 205 11.60 -3.36 -6.62
CA VAL A 205 12.04 -4.40 -7.55
C VAL A 205 11.14 -4.39 -8.77
N VAL A 206 11.71 -4.24 -9.96
CA VAL A 206 11.02 -4.22 -11.24
C VAL A 206 11.34 -5.50 -12.01
N TYR A 207 10.31 -6.18 -12.50
CA TYR A 207 10.44 -7.35 -13.37
C TYR A 207 9.49 -7.23 -14.55
N GLY A 208 9.83 -7.85 -15.68
CA GLY A 208 8.96 -7.92 -16.86
C GLY A 208 8.28 -9.28 -16.98
N GLU A 209 7.07 -9.32 -17.54
CA GLU A 209 6.52 -10.56 -18.08
C GLU A 209 7.30 -11.02 -19.33
N ASP A 210 7.13 -12.29 -19.70
CA ASP A 210 7.74 -12.81 -20.93
C ASP A 210 7.22 -12.04 -22.16
N GLY A 211 8.14 -11.61 -23.02
CA GLY A 211 7.83 -10.81 -24.22
C GLY A 211 8.04 -9.30 -24.04
N VAL A 212 8.20 -8.81 -22.81
CA VAL A 212 8.62 -7.42 -22.56
C VAL A 212 10.10 -7.26 -22.88
N THR A 213 10.45 -6.19 -23.58
CA THR A 213 11.85 -5.91 -23.93
C THR A 213 12.62 -5.33 -22.74
N ALA A 214 13.94 -5.49 -22.73
CA ALA A 214 14.80 -4.87 -21.72
C ALA A 214 14.60 -3.34 -21.67
N ASP A 215 14.43 -2.69 -22.83
CA ASP A 215 14.20 -1.23 -22.90
C ASP A 215 12.91 -0.81 -22.20
N GLN A 216 11.83 -1.59 -22.31
CA GLN A 216 10.57 -1.30 -21.62
C GLN A 216 10.71 -1.42 -20.10
N ILE A 217 11.44 -2.44 -19.62
CA ILE A 217 11.73 -2.61 -18.19
C ILE A 217 12.59 -1.45 -17.68
N LEU A 218 13.63 -1.09 -18.45
CA LEU A 218 14.55 -0.01 -18.10
C LEU A 218 13.88 1.37 -18.12
N ASP A 219 12.96 1.62 -19.05
CA ASP A 219 12.16 2.86 -19.07
C ASP A 219 11.35 3.02 -17.78
N VAL A 220 10.59 1.98 -17.40
CA VAL A 220 9.79 2.00 -16.17
C VAL A 220 10.68 2.13 -14.94
N ALA A 221 11.76 1.34 -14.86
CA ALA A 221 12.68 1.38 -13.73
C ALA A 221 13.38 2.74 -13.61
N SER A 222 13.75 3.37 -14.72
CA SER A 222 14.36 4.72 -14.73
C SER A 222 13.39 5.77 -14.23
N ARG A 223 12.12 5.71 -14.65
CA ARG A 223 11.04 6.59 -14.16
C ARG A 223 10.81 6.44 -12.66
N ILE A 224 10.77 5.20 -12.15
CA ILE A 224 10.67 4.93 -10.71
C ILE A 224 11.89 5.49 -9.96
N THR A 225 13.09 5.27 -10.49
CA THR A 225 14.33 5.75 -9.86
C THR A 225 14.35 7.29 -9.79
N ALA A 226 13.92 7.96 -10.85
CA ALA A 226 13.76 9.42 -10.88
C ALA A 226 12.71 9.89 -9.86
N ALA A 227 11.56 9.21 -9.77
CA ALA A 227 10.53 9.53 -8.79
C ALA A 227 11.01 9.35 -7.34
N GLN A 228 11.77 8.29 -7.03
CA GLN A 228 12.43 8.11 -5.73
C GLN A 228 13.39 9.25 -5.42
N HIS A 229 14.24 9.62 -6.38
CA HIS A 229 15.19 10.71 -6.22
C HIS A 229 14.47 12.05 -5.96
N HIS A 230 13.48 12.41 -6.78
CA HIS A 230 12.69 13.63 -6.61
C HIS A 230 11.95 13.66 -5.27
N TRP A 231 11.34 12.53 -4.88
CA TRP A 231 10.65 12.44 -3.60
C TRP A 231 11.61 12.69 -2.44
N ARG A 232 12.81 12.11 -2.47
CA ARG A 232 13.82 12.27 -1.43
C ARG A 232 14.29 13.72 -1.31
N VAL A 233 14.63 14.37 -2.43
CA VAL A 233 15.02 15.79 -2.45
C VAL A 233 13.93 16.68 -1.86
N LYS A 234 12.65 16.36 -2.11
CA LYS A 234 11.52 17.15 -1.62
C LYS A 234 11.16 16.90 -0.16
N HIS A 235 11.33 15.69 0.36
CA HIS A 235 10.79 15.28 1.67
C HIS A 235 11.85 14.91 2.72
N ASP A 236 13.11 14.75 2.34
CA ASP A 236 14.20 14.30 3.21
C ASP A 236 15.46 15.19 3.03
N LEU A 237 15.27 16.51 3.20
CA LEU A 237 16.34 17.51 3.06
C LEU A 237 17.51 17.27 4.03
N GLU A 238 17.22 16.76 5.23
CA GLU A 238 18.20 16.45 6.27
C GLU A 238 18.89 15.08 6.05
N GLN A 239 18.50 14.33 5.01
CA GLN A 239 19.02 12.99 4.70
C GLN A 239 18.96 12.01 5.89
N VAL A 240 17.88 12.09 6.66
CA VAL A 240 17.65 11.29 7.87
C VAL A 240 16.96 9.97 7.58
N MET A 241 16.37 9.83 6.38
CA MET A 241 15.72 8.58 5.98
C MET A 241 16.75 7.60 5.40
N PRO A 242 16.51 6.28 5.55
CA PRO A 242 17.30 5.28 4.84
C PRO A 242 17.31 5.54 3.33
N SER A 243 18.41 5.21 2.65
CA SER A 243 18.43 5.19 1.19
C SER A 243 17.60 4.02 0.66
N TYR A 244 16.60 4.33 -0.16
CA TYR A 244 15.80 3.36 -0.89
C TYR A 244 16.27 3.33 -2.34
N ASN A 245 16.34 2.13 -2.94
CA ASN A 245 16.87 1.96 -4.29
C ASN A 245 15.91 1.19 -5.19
N THR A 246 16.08 1.33 -6.49
CA THR A 246 15.36 0.54 -7.50
C THR A 246 16.29 -0.52 -8.08
N PHE A 247 15.74 -1.72 -8.28
CA PHE A 247 16.42 -2.90 -8.80
C PHE A 247 15.63 -3.51 -9.95
N VAL A 248 16.31 -3.99 -10.98
CA VAL A 248 15.72 -4.76 -12.08
C VAL A 248 16.11 -6.23 -11.93
N VAL A 249 15.12 -7.11 -11.99
CA VAL A 249 15.37 -8.56 -12.06
C VAL A 249 15.96 -8.90 -13.42
N SER A 250 17.12 -9.56 -13.43
CA SER A 250 17.91 -9.79 -14.64
C SER A 250 17.34 -10.88 -15.58
N CYS A 251 16.39 -11.69 -15.12
CA CYS A 251 15.86 -12.82 -15.88
C CYS A 251 14.40 -12.60 -16.34
N PRO A 252 13.93 -13.37 -17.35
CA PRO A 252 12.53 -13.42 -17.72
C PRO A 252 11.64 -13.99 -16.62
N PHE A 253 10.32 -13.74 -16.69
CA PHE A 253 9.36 -14.27 -15.73
C PHE A 253 9.32 -15.81 -15.73
N SER A 254 9.40 -16.44 -16.90
CA SER A 254 9.47 -17.90 -17.05
C SER A 254 10.58 -18.57 -16.21
N ASP A 255 11.71 -17.89 -16.00
CA ASP A 255 12.78 -18.38 -15.13
C ASP A 255 12.42 -18.27 -13.65
N ILE A 256 11.73 -17.19 -13.24
CA ILE A 256 11.22 -17.01 -11.87
C ILE A 256 10.18 -18.09 -11.57
N GLU A 257 9.28 -18.35 -12.50
CA GLU A 257 8.25 -19.38 -12.39
C GLU A 257 8.84 -20.77 -12.20
N ARG A 258 9.93 -21.09 -12.91
CA ARG A 258 10.62 -22.38 -12.79
C ARG A 258 11.46 -22.50 -11.50
N ARG A 259 12.19 -21.45 -11.12
CA ARG A 259 13.23 -21.51 -10.08
C ARG A 259 12.74 -21.04 -8.71
N ALA A 260 11.78 -20.13 -8.66
CA ALA A 260 11.21 -19.56 -7.44
C ALA A 260 9.66 -19.54 -7.49
N PRO A 261 9.00 -20.71 -7.67
CA PRO A 261 7.54 -20.79 -7.77
C PRO A 261 6.82 -20.28 -6.50
N SER A 262 7.52 -20.27 -5.37
CA SER A 262 7.08 -19.69 -4.09
C SER A 262 6.71 -18.21 -4.20
N LEU A 263 7.35 -17.47 -5.11
CA LEU A 263 7.13 -16.04 -5.35
C LEU A 263 5.97 -15.75 -6.28
N VAL A 264 5.58 -16.72 -7.11
CA VAL A 264 4.50 -16.54 -8.08
C VAL A 264 3.16 -16.57 -7.35
N ALA A 265 2.26 -15.66 -7.71
CA ALA A 265 0.85 -15.65 -7.30
C ALA A 265 -0.06 -16.10 -8.45
N ILE A 266 0.25 -15.69 -9.68
CA ILE A 266 -0.43 -16.10 -10.89
C ILE A 266 0.61 -16.47 -11.94
N ASN A 267 0.49 -17.67 -12.48
CA ASN A 267 1.44 -18.22 -13.44
C ASN A 267 1.31 -17.53 -14.82
N SER A 268 2.21 -17.86 -15.74
CA SER A 268 2.22 -17.36 -17.12
C SER A 268 0.92 -17.68 -17.89
N SER A 269 0.20 -18.73 -17.47
CA SER A 269 -1.09 -19.15 -18.04
C SER A 269 -2.32 -18.53 -17.35
N GLY A 270 -2.13 -17.61 -16.40
CA GLY A 270 -3.23 -16.94 -15.69
C GLY A 270 -3.86 -17.75 -14.54
N GLN A 271 -3.22 -18.85 -14.12
CA GLN A 271 -3.72 -19.70 -13.03
C GLN A 271 -3.08 -19.32 -11.70
N LEU A 272 -3.89 -19.30 -10.64
CA LEU A 272 -3.43 -19.05 -9.28
C LEU A 272 -2.52 -20.18 -8.79
N THR A 273 -1.33 -19.83 -8.34
CA THR A 273 -0.43 -20.76 -7.66
C THR A 273 -0.85 -20.85 -6.18
N ASN A 274 -0.87 -22.07 -5.62
CA ASN A 274 -1.35 -22.40 -4.26
C ASN A 274 -2.87 -22.60 -4.11
N GLN A 275 -3.61 -22.96 -5.15
CA GLN A 275 -4.86 -23.72 -4.94
C GLN A 275 -4.50 -25.14 -4.51
N SER A 276 -4.30 -25.33 -3.20
CA SER A 276 -4.37 -26.64 -2.58
C SER A 276 -5.81 -27.15 -2.72
N ASN A 277 -5.99 -28.27 -3.42
CA ASN A 277 -7.12 -29.19 -3.19
C ASN A 277 -7.09 -29.70 -1.75
#